data_AF-A0A8D5FYJ5-F1
#
_entry.id   AF-A0A8D5FYJ5-F1
#
_cell.length_a   1.000
_cell.length_b   1.000
_cell.length_c   1.000
_cell.angle_alpha   90.00
_cell.angle_beta   90.00
_cell.angle_gamma   90.00
#
_symmetry.space_group_name_H-M   'P 1'
#
loop_
_entity.id
_entity.type
_entity.pdbx_description
1 polymer ?
#
loop_
_entity_poly.entity_id
_entity_poly.type
_entity_poly.pdbx_seq_one_letter_code
_entity_poly.pdbx_strand_id
1 'polypeptide(L)'
;MAKKPKHDEHNSPVIKALNLILEMELAGVVRYTHYALMVYGYTRIPIVSWLRGQATESLDHANKAGELITHLGGHPSLSIGPLLETHNHDIGDILRESLEHENASLNCYRKLLKLVEGDSVMLEEYAREMIYAEELHIGEVDKMLRKPGDVGVFYK
;
A
#
# COMPACT_ATOMS: atom_id res chain seq x y z
N MET A 1 36.36 -27.76 -10.53
CA MET A 1 35.30 -26.88 -11.06
C MET A 1 35.17 -25.71 -10.11
N ALA A 2 35.54 -24.50 -10.52
CA ALA A 2 35.42 -23.31 -9.68
C ALA A 2 33.92 -23.03 -9.44
N LYS A 3 33.50 -22.98 -8.17
CA LYS A 3 32.19 -22.45 -7.80
C LYS A 3 32.13 -21.02 -8.32
N LYS A 4 31.26 -20.74 -9.30
CA LYS A 4 30.90 -19.36 -9.66
C LYS A 4 30.55 -18.61 -8.36
N PRO A 5 30.95 -17.34 -8.20
CA PRO A 5 30.54 -16.57 -7.04
C PRO A 5 29.02 -16.62 -6.97
N LYS A 6 28.45 -16.95 -5.80
CA LYS A 6 27.02 -16.76 -5.55
C LYS A 6 26.78 -15.28 -5.79
N HIS A 7 26.19 -14.94 -6.93
CA HIS A 7 25.55 -13.63 -7.07
C HIS A 7 24.59 -13.54 -5.88
N ASP A 8 24.62 -12.47 -5.09
CA ASP A 8 23.59 -12.25 -4.08
C ASP A 8 22.24 -12.12 -4.81
N GLU A 9 21.58 -13.26 -5.06
CA GLU A 9 20.29 -13.38 -5.76
C GLU A 9 19.17 -12.67 -4.99
N HIS A 10 19.43 -12.29 -3.73
CA HIS A 10 18.54 -11.50 -2.87
C HIS A 10 18.61 -9.97 -3.08
N ASN A 11 19.48 -9.48 -3.98
CA ASN A 11 19.87 -8.05 -4.00
C ASN A 11 19.41 -7.28 -5.25
N SER A 12 18.55 -7.87 -6.09
CA SER A 12 18.05 -7.18 -7.28
C SER A 12 17.23 -5.93 -6.87
N PRO A 13 17.34 -4.81 -7.60
CA PRO A 13 16.55 -3.62 -7.31
C PRO A 13 15.04 -3.89 -7.29
N VAL A 14 14.57 -4.83 -8.12
CA VAL A 14 13.17 -5.27 -8.20
C VAL A 14 12.74 -6.00 -6.92
N ILE A 15 13.53 -6.96 -6.44
CA ILE A 15 13.22 -7.69 -5.19
C ILE A 15 13.20 -6.73 -4.00
N LYS A 16 14.08 -5.72 -3.96
CA LYS A 16 14.04 -4.68 -2.92
C LYS A 16 12.78 -3.82 -3.00
N ALA A 17 12.38 -3.42 -4.21
CA ALA A 17 11.17 -2.64 -4.42
C ALA A 17 9.92 -3.43 -4.00
N LEU A 18 9.83 -4.71 -4.38
CA LEU A 18 8.73 -5.58 -3.96
C LEU A 18 8.70 -5.81 -2.45
N ASN A 19 9.86 -5.97 -1.81
CA ASN A 19 9.92 -6.09 -0.35
C ASN A 19 9.47 -4.81 0.36
N LEU A 20 9.85 -3.64 -0.15
CA LEU A 20 9.35 -2.37 0.39
C LEU A 20 7.83 -2.26 0.23
N ILE A 21 7.29 -2.68 -0.92
CA ILE A 21 5.84 -2.75 -1.13
C ILE A 21 5.18 -3.68 -0.12
N LEU A 22 5.69 -4.91 0.05
CA LEU A 22 5.20 -5.86 1.04
C LEU A 22 5.15 -5.25 2.46
N GLU A 23 6.22 -4.59 2.87
CA GLU A 23 6.30 -3.92 4.18
C GLU A 23 5.25 -2.81 4.32
N MET A 24 5.04 -2.01 3.27
CA MET A 24 4.03 -0.95 3.25
C MET A 24 2.61 -1.52 3.33
N GLU A 25 2.29 -2.56 2.56
CA GLU A 25 0.97 -3.18 2.56
C GLU A 25 0.66 -3.85 3.91
N LEU A 26 1.64 -4.53 4.52
CA LEU A 26 1.48 -5.06 5.88
C LEU A 26 1.27 -3.95 6.91
N ALA A 27 1.90 -2.77 6.73
CA ALA A 27 1.62 -1.61 7.55
C ALA A 27 0.18 -1.10 7.34
N GLY A 28 -0.34 -1.14 6.11
CA GLY A 28 -1.73 -0.86 5.77
C GLY A 28 -2.72 -1.78 6.51
N VAL A 29 -2.46 -3.09 6.53
CA VAL A 29 -3.27 -4.06 7.29
C VAL A 29 -3.40 -3.66 8.75
N VAL A 30 -2.27 -3.38 9.41
CA VAL A 30 -2.23 -3.01 10.83
C VAL A 30 -2.93 -1.67 11.06
N ARG A 31 -2.62 -0.67 10.22
CA ARG A 31 -3.17 0.70 10.30
C ARG A 31 -4.69 0.70 10.18
N TYR A 32 -5.23 0.11 9.12
CA TYR A 32 -6.66 0.09 8.87
C TYR A 32 -7.43 -0.73 9.90
N THR A 33 -6.84 -1.85 10.34
CA THR A 33 -7.39 -2.64 11.45
C THR A 33 -7.46 -1.81 12.73
N HIS A 34 -6.39 -1.07 13.05
CA HIS A 34 -6.31 -0.22 14.23
C HIS A 34 -7.35 0.92 14.16
N TYR A 35 -7.38 1.69 13.07
CA TYR A 35 -8.33 2.80 12.94
C TYR A 35 -9.79 2.34 13.00
N ALA A 36 -10.13 1.16 12.48
CA ALA A 36 -11.47 0.62 12.59
C ALA A 36 -11.93 0.42 14.06
N LEU A 37 -10.99 0.25 15.00
CA LEU A 37 -11.27 0.17 16.44
C LEU A 37 -11.47 1.56 17.07
N MET A 38 -10.88 2.59 16.48
CA MET A 38 -10.84 3.95 17.02
C MET A 38 -11.98 4.85 16.52
N VAL A 39 -12.87 4.33 15.65
CA VAL A 39 -14.07 5.08 15.20
C VAL A 39 -15.24 4.90 16.17
N TYR A 40 -15.65 6.02 16.77
CA TYR A 40 -16.79 6.13 17.68
C TYR A 40 -17.94 6.96 17.06
N GLY A 41 -19.11 6.94 17.70
CA GLY A 41 -20.27 7.73 17.28
C GLY A 41 -21.25 7.00 16.35
N TYR A 42 -22.34 7.68 15.98
CA TYR A 42 -23.47 7.09 15.25
C TYR A 42 -23.15 6.79 13.78
N THR A 43 -22.16 7.46 13.18
CA THR A 43 -21.72 7.26 11.80
C THR A 43 -20.79 6.06 11.62
N ARG A 44 -20.41 5.37 12.70
CA ARG A 44 -19.32 4.40 12.68
C ARG A 44 -19.55 3.17 11.80
N ILE A 45 -20.79 2.71 11.64
CA ILE A 45 -21.09 1.43 10.95
C ILE A 45 -20.49 1.39 9.54
N PRO A 46 -20.81 2.34 8.63
CA PRO A 46 -20.23 2.35 7.29
C PRO A 46 -18.71 2.60 7.30
N ILE A 47 -18.21 3.48 8.17
CA ILE A 47 -16.78 3.84 8.21
C ILE A 47 -15.92 2.67 8.66
N VAL A 48 -16.33 1.96 9.71
CA VAL A 48 -15.64 0.75 10.22
C VAL A 48 -15.68 -0.37 9.19
N SER A 49 -16.80 -0.52 8.47
CA SER A 49 -16.89 -1.48 7.38
C SER A 49 -15.90 -1.16 6.26
N TRP A 50 -15.81 0.11 5.87
CA TRP A 50 -14.87 0.57 4.85
C TRP A 50 -13.41 0.35 5.28
N LEU A 51 -13.01 0.79 6.49
CA LEU A 51 -11.66 0.60 7.02
C LEU A 51 -11.27 -0.89 7.08
N ARG A 52 -12.18 -1.78 7.51
CA ARG A 52 -11.90 -3.23 7.50
C ARG A 52 -11.77 -3.81 6.09
N GLY A 53 -12.50 -3.25 5.13
CA GLY A 53 -12.33 -3.56 3.71
C GLY A 53 -10.92 -3.22 3.24
N GLN A 54 -10.45 -2.01 3.54
CA GLN A 54 -9.09 -1.57 3.20
C GLN A 54 -8.01 -2.45 3.87
N ALA A 55 -8.19 -2.84 5.14
CA ALA A 55 -7.28 -3.80 5.79
C ALA A 55 -7.23 -5.16 5.08
N THR A 56 -8.36 -5.63 4.53
CA THR A 56 -8.42 -6.90 3.79
C THR A 56 -7.70 -6.78 2.46
N GLU A 57 -7.91 -5.67 1.76
CA GLU A 57 -7.30 -5.38 0.46
C GLU A 57 -5.78 -5.21 0.56
N SER A 58 -5.28 -4.50 1.58
CA SER A 58 -3.84 -4.41 1.84
C SER A 58 -3.22 -5.79 2.10
N LEU A 59 -3.95 -6.72 2.74
CA LEU A 59 -3.44 -8.09 2.92
C LEU A 59 -3.36 -8.82 1.58
N ASP A 60 -4.33 -8.65 0.70
CA ASP A 60 -4.30 -9.22 -0.65
C ASP A 60 -3.12 -8.66 -1.47
N HIS A 61 -2.84 -7.36 -1.36
CA HIS A 61 -1.68 -6.71 -2.00
C HIS A 61 -0.35 -7.23 -1.45
N ALA A 62 -0.22 -7.34 -0.13
CA ALA A 62 0.94 -7.95 0.52
C ALA A 62 1.18 -9.38 0.02
N ASN A 63 0.13 -10.20 -0.09
CA ASN A 63 0.23 -11.56 -0.61
C ASN A 63 0.71 -11.57 -2.07
N LYS A 64 0.15 -10.71 -2.94
CA LYS A 64 0.61 -10.59 -4.34
C LYS A 64 2.09 -10.21 -4.42
N ALA A 65 2.54 -9.24 -3.63
CA ALA A 65 3.95 -8.84 -3.58
C ALA A 65 4.86 -9.99 -3.09
N GLY A 66 4.44 -10.70 -2.04
CA GLY A 66 5.14 -11.86 -1.49
C GLY A 66 5.33 -12.99 -2.50
N GLU A 67 4.27 -13.34 -3.23
CA GLU A 67 4.32 -14.33 -4.30
C GLU A 67 5.31 -13.93 -5.41
N LEU A 68 5.30 -12.66 -5.82
CA LEU A 68 6.26 -12.16 -6.82
C LEU A 68 7.71 -12.19 -6.32
N ILE A 69 7.95 -11.86 -5.04
CA ILE A 69 9.28 -11.94 -4.44
C ILE A 69 9.81 -13.38 -4.51
N THR A 70 9.02 -14.35 -4.07
CA THR A 70 9.43 -15.76 -4.08
C THR A 70 9.53 -16.33 -5.49
N HIS A 71 8.67 -15.91 -6.41
CA HIS A 71 8.73 -16.26 -7.82
C HIS A 71 10.06 -15.85 -8.47
N LEU A 72 10.59 -14.68 -8.08
CA LEU A 72 11.89 -14.18 -8.53
C LEU A 72 13.09 -14.77 -7.75
N GLY A 73 12.86 -15.75 -6.86
CA GLY A 73 13.90 -16.35 -6.01
C GLY A 73 14.33 -15.49 -4.82
N GLY A 74 13.60 -14.41 -4.53
CA GLY A 74 13.81 -13.55 -3.38
C GLY A 74 13.28 -14.13 -2.07
N HIS A 75 13.68 -13.53 -0.95
CA HIS A 75 13.13 -13.82 0.37
C HIS A 75 12.20 -12.68 0.81
N PRO A 76 10.91 -12.94 1.09
CA PRO A 76 9.99 -11.93 1.60
C PRO A 76 10.42 -11.40 2.96
N SER A 77 10.35 -10.08 3.11
CA SER A 77 10.64 -9.39 4.36
C SER A 77 9.64 -9.76 5.44
N LEU A 78 10.12 -9.83 6.68
CA LEU A 78 9.28 -9.95 7.88
C LEU A 78 9.04 -8.59 8.56
N SER A 79 9.59 -7.52 8.00
CA SER A 79 9.44 -6.18 8.56
C SER A 79 8.05 -5.61 8.24
N ILE A 80 7.69 -4.54 8.95
CA ILE A 80 6.48 -3.76 8.70
C ILE A 80 6.94 -2.32 8.42
N GLY A 81 6.33 -1.68 7.43
CA GLY A 81 6.57 -0.28 7.10
C GLY A 81 6.15 0.68 8.22
N PRO A 82 6.35 1.99 8.04
CA PRO A 82 6.06 2.97 9.07
C PRO A 82 4.59 2.98 9.53
N LEU A 83 4.38 2.81 10.84
CA LEU A 83 3.09 2.89 11.51
C LEU A 83 2.91 4.27 12.16
N LEU A 84 2.85 5.33 11.35
CA LEU A 84 2.49 6.66 11.84
C LEU A 84 1.06 6.64 12.40
N GLU A 85 0.83 7.05 13.64
CA GLU A 85 -0.50 7.29 14.20
C GLU A 85 -0.37 8.47 15.17
N THR A 86 -1.15 9.54 14.97
CA THR A 86 -0.93 10.80 15.71
C THR A 86 -1.68 10.88 17.04
N HIS A 87 -2.38 9.81 17.45
CA HIS A 87 -3.32 9.80 18.58
C HIS A 87 -4.54 10.73 18.43
N ASN A 88 -4.72 11.32 17.24
CA ASN A 88 -5.91 12.08 16.89
C ASN A 88 -6.88 11.18 16.12
N HIS A 89 -7.96 10.80 16.79
CA HIS A 89 -8.93 9.81 16.29
C HIS A 89 -10.21 10.45 15.74
N ASP A 90 -10.16 11.74 15.37
CA ASP A 90 -11.23 12.29 14.54
C ASP A 90 -11.20 11.60 13.17
N ILE A 91 -12.38 11.37 12.59
CA ILE A 91 -12.49 10.69 11.29
C ILE A 91 -11.70 11.44 10.22
N GLY A 92 -11.68 12.78 10.25
CA GLY A 92 -10.92 13.56 9.30
C GLY A 92 -9.40 13.37 9.45
N ASP A 93 -8.90 13.25 10.68
CA ASP A 93 -7.47 12.98 10.93
C ASP A 93 -7.09 11.58 10.47
N ILE A 94 -7.90 10.57 10.81
CA ILE A 94 -7.72 9.19 10.33
C ILE A 94 -7.65 9.14 8.80
N LEU A 95 -8.58 9.82 8.12
CA LEU A 95 -8.61 9.84 6.66
C LEU A 95 -7.40 10.57 6.05
N ARG A 96 -6.89 11.62 6.69
CA ARG A 96 -5.65 12.30 6.25
C ARG A 96 -4.43 11.40 6.42
N GLU A 97 -4.31 10.72 7.56
CA GLU A 97 -3.21 9.77 7.82
C GLU A 97 -3.27 8.58 6.85
N SER A 98 -4.48 8.06 6.55
CA SER A 98 -4.70 7.08 5.49
C SER A 98 -4.27 7.60 4.12
N LEU A 99 -4.64 8.83 3.76
CA LEU A 99 -4.27 9.42 2.47
C LEU A 99 -2.74 9.57 2.32
N GLU A 100 -2.03 9.95 3.39
CA GLU A 100 -0.57 10.01 3.39
C GLU A 100 0.06 8.61 3.17
N HIS A 101 -0.51 7.59 3.81
CA HIS A 101 -0.09 6.20 3.60
C HIS A 101 -0.28 5.76 2.15
N GLU A 102 -1.46 5.98 1.55
CA GLU A 102 -1.71 5.56 0.16
C GLU A 102 -0.82 6.30 -0.83
N ASN A 103 -0.54 7.58 -0.61
CA ASN A 103 0.41 8.31 -1.44
C ASN A 103 1.83 7.72 -1.35
N ALA A 104 2.25 7.27 -0.17
CA ALA A 104 3.54 6.60 0.00
C ALA A 104 3.57 5.23 -0.70
N SER A 105 2.51 4.43 -0.58
CA SER A 105 2.35 3.13 -1.25
C SER A 105 2.32 3.27 -2.78
N LEU A 106 1.52 4.20 -3.31
CA LEU A 106 1.46 4.53 -4.74
C LEU A 106 2.85 4.89 -5.31
N ASN A 107 3.64 5.65 -4.56
CA ASN A 107 5.00 5.99 -4.97
C ASN A 107 5.94 4.78 -5.01
N CYS A 108 5.71 3.76 -4.17
CA CYS A 108 6.45 2.50 -4.24
C CYS A 108 6.11 1.72 -5.52
N TYR A 109 4.83 1.64 -5.89
CA TYR A 109 4.42 1.00 -7.13
C TYR A 109 4.92 1.73 -8.39
N ARG A 110 4.87 3.07 -8.41
CA ARG A 110 5.44 3.87 -9.51
C ARG A 110 6.95 3.64 -9.67
N LYS A 111 7.68 3.50 -8.57
CA LYS A 111 9.11 3.14 -8.60
C LYS A 111 9.32 1.74 -9.15
N LEU A 112 8.48 0.76 -8.75
CA LEU A 112 8.54 -0.59 -9.30
C LEU A 112 8.30 -0.58 -10.82
N LEU A 113 7.23 0.08 -11.29
CA LEU A 113 6.93 0.17 -12.72
C LEU A 113 8.14 0.70 -13.52
N LYS A 114 8.75 1.80 -13.04
CA LYS A 114 9.94 2.37 -13.68
C LYS A 114 11.14 1.42 -13.72
N LEU A 115 11.25 0.49 -12.78
CA LEU A 115 12.34 -0.48 -12.73
C LEU A 115 12.14 -1.67 -13.69
N VAL A 116 10.91 -1.92 -14.12
CA VAL A 116 10.55 -3.14 -14.89
C VAL A 116 10.00 -2.83 -16.29
N GLU A 117 9.75 -1.55 -16.59
CA GLU A 117 9.22 -1.10 -17.87
C GLU A 117 10.14 -1.49 -19.04
N GLY A 118 9.61 -2.26 -19.99
CA GLY A 118 10.32 -2.77 -21.16
C GLY A 118 11.07 -4.09 -20.93
N ASP A 119 11.17 -4.55 -19.67
CA ASP A 119 11.93 -5.75 -19.31
C ASP A 119 11.04 -6.92 -18.88
N SER A 120 9.92 -6.66 -18.17
CA SER A 120 9.05 -7.72 -17.65
C SER A 120 7.57 -7.35 -17.72
N VAL A 121 6.88 -7.89 -18.72
CA VAL A 121 5.43 -7.70 -18.90
C VAL A 121 4.64 -8.06 -17.64
N MET A 122 4.97 -9.18 -16.99
CA MET A 122 4.28 -9.62 -15.76
C MET A 122 4.37 -8.58 -14.64
N LEU A 123 5.56 -8.02 -14.41
CA LEU A 123 5.77 -7.04 -13.33
C LEU A 123 5.23 -5.66 -13.70
N GLU A 124 5.26 -5.30 -15.00
CA GLU A 124 4.61 -4.08 -15.50
C GLU A 124 3.10 -4.11 -15.27
N GLU A 125 2.43 -5.19 -15.67
CA GLU A 125 0.99 -5.34 -15.50
C GLU A 125 0.62 -5.30 -14.01
N TYR A 126 1.36 -6.03 -13.17
CA TYR A 126 1.19 -5.95 -11.72
C TYR A 126 1.33 -4.52 -11.19
N ALA A 127 2.41 -3.81 -11.55
CA ALA A 127 2.63 -2.46 -11.06
C ALA A 127 1.56 -1.48 -11.56
N ARG A 128 1.08 -1.61 -12.81
CA ARG A 128 0.01 -0.78 -13.37
C ARG A 128 -1.34 -1.07 -12.70
N GLU A 129 -1.67 -2.33 -12.42
CA GLU A 129 -2.87 -2.73 -11.69
C GLU A 129 -2.90 -2.11 -10.28
N MET A 130 -1.77 -2.22 -9.55
CA MET A 130 -1.68 -1.65 -8.20
C MET A 130 -1.69 -0.12 -8.20
N ILE A 131 -1.01 0.54 -9.15
CA ILE A 131 -1.11 2.00 -9.34
C ILE A 131 -2.55 2.43 -9.54
N TYR A 132 -3.30 1.71 -10.39
CA TYR A 132 -4.70 1.99 -10.65
C TYR A 132 -5.56 1.84 -9.39
N ALA A 133 -5.39 0.74 -8.64
CA ALA A 133 -6.11 0.51 -7.39
C ALA A 133 -5.85 1.63 -6.37
N GLU A 134 -4.58 1.98 -6.16
CA GLU A 134 -4.21 3.06 -5.22
C GLU A 134 -4.76 4.43 -5.65
N GLU A 135 -4.75 4.75 -6.95
CA GLU A 135 -5.34 6.00 -7.44
C GLU A 135 -6.86 6.06 -7.22
N LEU A 136 -7.57 4.92 -7.29
CA LEU A 136 -8.98 4.85 -6.92
C LEU A 136 -9.19 5.08 -5.42
N HIS A 137 -8.36 4.47 -4.56
CA HIS A 137 -8.45 4.64 -3.10
C HIS A 137 -8.20 6.09 -2.69
N ILE A 138 -7.11 6.68 -3.18
CA ILE A 138 -6.79 8.10 -2.97
C ILE A 138 -7.95 8.97 -3.40
N GLY A 139 -8.55 8.69 -4.57
CA GLY A 139 -9.71 9.42 -5.07
C GLY A 139 -10.96 9.29 -4.18
N GLU A 140 -11.15 8.16 -3.53
CA GLU A 140 -12.27 7.95 -2.62
C GLU A 140 -12.06 8.66 -1.28
N VAL A 141 -10.88 8.50 -0.67
CA VAL A 141 -10.51 9.21 0.56
C VAL A 141 -10.55 10.72 0.38
N ASP A 142 -10.06 11.22 -0.77
CA ASP A 142 -10.14 12.64 -1.12
C ASP A 142 -11.60 13.13 -1.12
N LYS A 143 -12.54 12.39 -1.73
CA LYS A 143 -13.98 12.75 -1.67
C LYS A 143 -14.52 12.72 -0.24
N MET A 144 -14.12 11.75 0.57
CA MET A 144 -14.57 11.63 1.97
C MET A 144 -14.10 12.81 2.84
N LEU A 145 -12.98 13.45 2.47
CA LEU A 145 -12.44 14.63 3.16
C LEU A 145 -13.11 15.96 2.76
N ARG A 146 -13.88 15.98 1.66
CA ARG A 146 -14.58 17.18 1.18
C ARG A 146 -15.84 17.44 1.98
N LYS A 147 -16.24 18.71 2.08
CA LYS A 147 -17.55 19.06 2.63
C LYS A 147 -18.64 18.74 1.58
N PRO A 148 -19.86 18.39 2.02
CA PRO A 148 -20.98 18.22 1.08
C PRO A 148 -21.18 19.47 0.21
N GLY A 149 -21.17 19.29 -1.11
CA GLY A 149 -21.28 20.37 -2.09
C GLY A 149 -19.94 20.89 -2.63
N ASP A 150 -18.82 20.57 -2.00
CA ASP A 150 -17.49 20.93 -2.50
C ASP A 150 -17.03 19.91 -3.55
N VAL A 151 -16.96 20.33 -4.81
CA VAL A 151 -16.55 19.49 -5.95
C VAL A 151 -15.07 19.60 -6.30
N GLY A 152 -14.36 20.56 -5.70
CA GLY A 152 -12.91 20.72 -5.86
C GLY A 152 -12.14 19.56 -5.23
N VAL A 153 -11.01 19.19 -5.84
CA VAL A 153 -10.09 18.17 -5.28
C VAL A 153 -9.51 18.70 -3.96
N PHE A 154 -9.51 17.87 -2.92
CA PHE A 154 -9.09 18.27 -1.58
C PHE A 154 -7.57 18.42 -1.50
N TYR A 155 -6.81 17.52 -2.14
CA TYR A 155 -5.35 17.59 -2.26
C TYR A 155 -4.91 18.03 -3.66
N LYS A 156 -4.13 19.10 -3.76
CA LYS A 156 -3.41 19.50 -4.98
C LYS A 156 -1.96 19.77 -4.66
#